data_AF-A0A973QRL5-F1
#
_entry.id   AF-A0A973QRL5-F1
#
_cell.length_a   1.000
_cell.length_b   1.000
_cell.length_c   1.000
_cell.angle_alpha   90.00
_cell.angle_beta   90.00
_cell.angle_gamma   90.00
#
_symmetry.space_group_name_H-M   'P 1'
#
loop_
_entity.id
_entity.type
_entity.pdbx_description
1 polymer ?
#
loop_
_entity_poly.entity_id
_entity_poly.type
_entity_poly.pdbx_seq_one_letter_code
_entity_poly.pdbx_strand_id
1 'polypeptide(L)'
;MNAAEFNALYEVGVPVFAYPGGRPEDFPSDRRLVTRTRSRASVLGGHTHVVWVDGHSACIALSHVDPVTEDEFMAAREAETAAAVAERGTLPMRVAEAQQTAGDGELARARRYIARLEAALCICLPVRQVDDYLHAADCPVAAERQAVAR
;
A
#
# COMPACT_ATOMS: atom_id res chain seq x y z
N MET A 1 -25.83 -11.27 -15.94
CA MET A 1 -25.52 -9.83 -15.80
C MET A 1 -24.56 -9.43 -16.91
N ASN A 2 -24.86 -8.36 -17.64
CA ASN A 2 -23.96 -7.82 -18.67
C ASN A 2 -23.03 -6.73 -18.09
N ALA A 3 -22.06 -6.27 -18.89
CA ALA A 3 -21.07 -5.28 -18.43
C ALA A 3 -21.68 -3.91 -18.08
N ALA A 4 -22.73 -3.46 -18.78
CA ALA A 4 -23.36 -2.18 -18.51
C ALA A 4 -24.15 -2.20 -17.19
N GLU A 5 -24.91 -3.28 -16.95
CA GLU A 5 -25.62 -3.53 -15.69
C GLU A 5 -24.66 -3.59 -14.51
N PHE A 6 -23.57 -4.36 -14.65
CA PHE A 6 -22.57 -4.48 -13.58
C PHE A 6 -21.95 -3.12 -13.24
N ASN A 7 -21.53 -2.37 -14.26
CA ASN A 7 -20.92 -1.05 -14.09
C ASN A 7 -21.88 0.03 -13.57
N ALA A 8 -23.20 -0.19 -13.67
CA ALA A 8 -24.21 0.70 -13.10
C ALA A 8 -24.44 0.43 -11.61
N LEU A 9 -24.20 -0.80 -11.16
CA LEU A 9 -24.38 -1.22 -9.77
C LEU A 9 -23.11 -1.07 -8.93
N TYR A 10 -21.94 -1.26 -9.55
CA TYR A 10 -20.67 -1.41 -8.84
C TYR A 10 -19.57 -0.54 -9.45
N GLU A 11 -18.83 0.14 -8.58
CA GLU A 11 -17.62 0.87 -8.94
C GLU A 11 -16.39 -0.07 -9.00
N VAL A 12 -15.29 0.46 -9.53
CA VAL A 12 -14.00 -0.25 -9.49
C VAL A 12 -13.49 -0.28 -8.05
N GLY A 13 -12.95 -1.42 -7.61
CA GLY A 13 -12.48 -1.64 -6.24
C GLY A 13 -13.48 -2.37 -5.35
N VAL A 14 -14.66 -2.74 -5.88
CA VAL A 14 -15.67 -3.51 -5.14
C VAL A 14 -15.13 -4.91 -4.79
N PRO A 15 -15.36 -5.38 -3.56
CA PRO A 15 -14.98 -6.72 -3.15
C PRO A 15 -15.82 -7.77 -3.86
N VAL A 16 -15.15 -8.83 -4.33
CA VAL A 16 -15.77 -9.91 -5.10
C VAL A 16 -15.18 -11.27 -4.72
N PHE A 17 -15.99 -12.30 -4.86
CA PHE A 17 -15.50 -13.66 -5.02
C PHE A 17 -15.37 -13.98 -6.52
N ALA A 18 -14.17 -14.35 -6.93
CA ALA A 18 -13.84 -14.64 -8.33
C ALA A 18 -13.47 -16.12 -8.51
N TYR A 19 -13.87 -16.69 -9.64
CA TYR A 19 -13.70 -18.11 -9.94
C TYR A 19 -13.02 -18.28 -11.31
N PRO A 20 -11.67 -18.25 -11.38
CA PRO A 20 -10.95 -18.27 -12.66
C PRO A 20 -11.10 -19.55 -13.50
N GLY A 21 -11.27 -20.71 -12.85
CA GLY A 21 -11.50 -21.99 -13.51
C GLY A 21 -12.99 -22.30 -13.53
N GLY A 22 -13.47 -22.84 -12.43
CA GLY A 22 -14.88 -23.08 -12.17
C GLY A 22 -15.24 -22.85 -10.72
N ARG A 23 -16.53 -22.98 -10.45
CA ARG A 23 -17.08 -22.91 -9.11
C ARG A 23 -16.70 -24.17 -8.32
N PRO A 24 -16.24 -24.08 -7.06
CA PRO A 24 -15.87 -25.25 -6.26
C PRO A 24 -17.01 -26.26 -6.08
N GLU A 25 -18.26 -25.81 -6.19
CA GLU A 25 -19.45 -26.67 -6.16
C GLU A 25 -19.52 -27.60 -7.37
N ASP A 26 -19.05 -27.15 -8.53
CA ASP A 26 -19.01 -27.92 -9.78
C ASP A 26 -17.66 -28.63 -9.97
N PHE A 27 -16.57 -27.97 -9.55
CA PHE A 27 -15.19 -28.42 -9.72
C PHE A 27 -14.44 -28.33 -8.38
N PRO A 28 -14.46 -29.38 -7.54
CA PRO A 28 -13.87 -29.33 -6.19
C PRO A 28 -12.37 -29.05 -6.13
N SER A 29 -11.64 -29.25 -7.24
CA SER A 29 -10.22 -28.92 -7.37
C SER A 29 -9.95 -27.43 -7.55
N ASP A 30 -10.97 -26.66 -7.94
CA ASP A 30 -10.82 -25.26 -8.30
C ASP A 30 -10.99 -24.37 -7.07
N ARG A 31 -10.23 -23.26 -7.07
CA ARG A 31 -10.16 -22.35 -5.93
C ARG A 31 -10.99 -21.09 -6.19
N ARG A 32 -11.77 -20.70 -5.18
CA ARG A 32 -12.35 -19.36 -5.05
C ARG A 32 -11.26 -18.34 -4.67
N LEU A 33 -11.20 -17.23 -5.40
CA LEU A 33 -10.36 -16.08 -5.07
C LEU A 33 -11.17 -15.03 -4.30
N VAL A 34 -10.66 -14.58 -3.15
CA VAL A 34 -11.19 -13.44 -2.40
C VAL A 34 -10.40 -12.20 -2.78
N THR A 35 -10.99 -11.29 -3.57
CA THR A 35 -10.25 -10.18 -4.19
C THR A 35 -11.15 -8.96 -4.47
N ARG A 36 -10.61 -7.93 -5.12
CA ARG A 36 -11.31 -6.70 -5.54
C ARG A 36 -11.22 -6.53 -7.05
N THR A 37 -12.19 -5.81 -7.62
CA THR A 37 -12.16 -5.43 -9.03
C THR A 37 -11.10 -4.34 -9.27
N ARG A 38 -10.29 -4.53 -10.32
CA ARG A 38 -9.23 -3.59 -10.73
C ARG A 38 -9.65 -2.70 -11.91
N SER A 39 -10.67 -3.09 -12.66
CA SER A 39 -11.16 -2.36 -13.82
C SER A 39 -12.68 -2.33 -13.89
N ARG A 40 -13.23 -1.46 -14.74
CA ARG A 40 -14.63 -1.54 -15.17
C ARG A 40 -14.85 -2.84 -15.95
N ALA A 41 -16.08 -3.36 -15.91
CA ALA A 41 -16.47 -4.48 -16.74
C ALA A 41 -16.49 -4.05 -18.21
N SER A 42 -16.06 -4.95 -19.10
CA SER A 42 -16.03 -4.70 -20.56
C SER A 42 -16.37 -5.98 -21.33
N VAL A 43 -16.61 -5.84 -22.63
CA VAL A 43 -16.86 -6.98 -23.53
C VAL A 43 -15.56 -7.39 -24.19
N LEU A 44 -15.07 -8.59 -23.91
CA LEU A 44 -13.94 -9.20 -24.59
C LEU A 44 -14.41 -10.06 -25.76
N GLY A 45 -13.78 -9.87 -26.93
CA GLY A 45 -14.09 -10.65 -28.13
C GLY A 45 -15.50 -10.44 -28.70
N GLY A 46 -16.22 -9.40 -28.25
CA GLY A 46 -17.59 -9.11 -28.70
C GLY A 46 -18.69 -9.98 -28.08
N HIS A 47 -18.35 -10.96 -27.23
CA HIS A 47 -19.33 -11.92 -26.69
C HIS A 47 -19.24 -12.15 -25.18
N THR A 48 -18.10 -11.89 -24.55
CA THR A 48 -17.90 -12.26 -23.13
C THR A 48 -17.78 -11.00 -22.30
N HIS A 49 -18.70 -10.82 -21.36
CA HIS A 49 -18.59 -9.77 -20.36
C HIS A 49 -17.57 -10.19 -19.30
N VAL A 50 -16.53 -9.39 -19.12
CA VAL A 50 -15.40 -9.71 -18.24
C VAL A 50 -15.01 -8.55 -17.35
N VAL A 51 -14.31 -8.86 -16.26
CA VAL A 51 -13.69 -7.91 -15.33
C VAL A 51 -12.27 -8.38 -14.97
N TRP A 52 -11.38 -7.45 -14.65
CA TRP A 52 -10.07 -7.77 -14.08
C TRP A 52 -10.11 -7.60 -12.59
N VAL A 53 -9.44 -8.51 -11.88
CA VAL A 53 -9.38 -8.54 -10.42
C VAL A 53 -7.93 -8.49 -9.96
N ASP A 54 -7.72 -8.02 -8.74
CA ASP A 54 -6.40 -7.99 -8.13
C ASP A 54 -5.88 -9.40 -7.85
N GLY A 55 -4.55 -9.57 -7.97
CA GLY A 55 -3.89 -10.86 -7.77
C GLY A 55 -4.11 -11.89 -8.88
N HIS A 56 -4.86 -11.56 -9.95
CA HIS A 56 -5.04 -12.42 -11.11
C HIS A 56 -4.70 -11.68 -12.41
N SER A 57 -3.92 -12.31 -13.29
CA SER A 57 -3.43 -11.66 -14.51
C SER A 57 -4.46 -11.66 -15.65
N ALA A 58 -5.31 -12.68 -15.71
CA ALA A 58 -6.33 -12.83 -16.74
C ALA A 58 -7.64 -12.12 -16.37
N CYS A 59 -8.49 -11.93 -17.39
CA CYS A 59 -9.86 -11.46 -17.18
C CYS A 59 -10.77 -12.61 -16.74
N ILE A 60 -11.75 -12.30 -15.90
CA ILE A 60 -12.73 -13.27 -15.40
C ILE A 60 -14.10 -12.91 -15.95
N ALA A 61 -14.84 -13.90 -16.46
CA ALA A 61 -16.19 -13.70 -16.95
C ALA A 61 -17.13 -13.30 -15.81
N LEU A 62 -18.06 -12.38 -16.06
CA LEU A 62 -19.02 -11.92 -15.03
C LEU A 62 -19.95 -13.04 -14.50
N SER A 63 -20.08 -14.16 -15.21
CA SER A 63 -20.77 -15.36 -14.69
C SER A 63 -20.03 -16.05 -13.53
N HIS A 64 -18.73 -15.76 -13.41
CA HIS A 64 -17.80 -16.34 -12.44
C HIS A 64 -17.29 -15.28 -11.45
N VAL A 65 -18.10 -14.24 -11.23
CA VAL A 65 -17.81 -13.17 -10.27
C VAL A 65 -19.07 -12.90 -9.47
N ASP A 66 -18.96 -13.04 -8.15
CA ASP A 66 -20.02 -12.71 -7.22
C ASP A 66 -19.60 -11.47 -6.42
N PRO A 67 -20.29 -10.32 -6.59
CA PRO A 67 -20.13 -9.17 -5.72
C PRO A 67 -20.52 -9.54 -4.28
N VAL A 68 -19.70 -9.15 -3.33
CA VAL A 68 -19.94 -9.40 -1.91
C VAL A 68 -19.94 -8.10 -1.12
N THR A 69 -20.43 -8.16 0.11
CA THR A 69 -20.30 -7.05 1.05
C THR A 69 -18.87 -6.97 1.60
N GLU A 70 -18.51 -5.80 2.13
CA GLU A 70 -17.20 -5.60 2.75
C GLU A 70 -17.00 -6.52 3.97
N ASP A 71 -18.06 -6.75 4.76
CA ASP A 71 -18.02 -7.63 5.92
C ASP A 71 -17.75 -9.09 5.53
N GLU A 72 -18.42 -9.59 4.48
CA GLU A 72 -18.18 -10.94 3.94
C GLU A 72 -16.77 -11.09 3.37
N PHE A 73 -16.28 -10.04 2.70
CA PHE A 73 -14.91 -10.00 2.18
C PHE A 73 -13.87 -10.08 3.30
N MET A 74 -14.03 -9.27 4.35
CA MET A 74 -13.11 -9.26 5.50
C MET A 74 -13.12 -10.59 6.23
N ALA A 75 -14.30 -11.15 6.52
CA ALA A 75 -14.43 -12.48 7.13
C ALA A 75 -13.75 -13.57 6.28
N ALA A 76 -13.91 -13.53 4.95
CA ALA A 76 -13.28 -14.49 4.05
C ALA A 76 -11.74 -14.31 3.99
N ARG A 77 -11.23 -13.08 4.01
CA ARG A 77 -9.79 -12.79 4.04
C ARG A 77 -9.14 -13.21 5.36
N GLU A 78 -9.82 -13.02 6.48
CA GLU A 78 -9.40 -13.52 7.78
C GLU A 78 -9.31 -15.05 7.78
N ALA A 79 -10.33 -15.73 7.22
CA ALA A 79 -10.32 -17.18 7.08
C ALA A 79 -9.17 -17.69 6.18
N GLU A 80 -8.92 -17.05 5.03
CA GLU A 80 -7.77 -17.38 4.17
C GLU A 80 -6.44 -17.18 4.89
N THR A 81 -6.31 -16.08 5.63
CA THR A 81 -5.08 -15.76 6.39
C THR A 81 -4.88 -16.79 7.51
N ALA A 82 -5.94 -17.11 8.25
CA ALA A 82 -5.90 -18.14 9.30
C ALA A 82 -5.53 -19.52 8.74
N ALA A 83 -6.10 -19.91 7.59
CA ALA A 83 -5.76 -21.17 6.92
C ALA A 83 -4.30 -21.18 6.44
N ALA A 84 -3.82 -20.09 5.84
CA ALA A 84 -2.43 -19.99 5.39
C ALA A 84 -1.44 -20.03 6.57
N VAL A 85 -1.78 -19.42 7.71
CA VAL A 85 -0.99 -19.50 8.96
C VAL A 85 -1.01 -20.91 9.53
N ALA A 86 -2.14 -21.62 9.47
CA ALA A 86 -2.23 -23.00 9.92
C ALA A 86 -1.38 -23.95 9.06
N GLU A 87 -1.43 -23.80 7.73
CA GLU A 87 -0.68 -24.65 6.78
C GLU A 87 0.83 -24.44 6.86
N ARG A 88 1.28 -23.17 6.90
CA ARG A 88 2.71 -22.85 6.96
C ARG A 88 3.31 -23.00 8.36
N GLY A 89 2.47 -23.32 9.35
CA GLY A 89 2.77 -23.10 10.76
C GLY A 89 2.89 -21.60 11.05
N THR A 90 2.85 -21.22 12.33
CA THR A 90 3.34 -19.90 12.74
C THR A 90 4.80 -19.81 12.35
N LEU A 91 5.13 -19.27 11.16
CA LEU A 91 6.51 -18.89 10.88
C LEU A 91 6.85 -17.86 11.94
N PRO A 92 7.77 -18.15 12.88
CA PRO A 92 8.29 -17.13 13.75
C PRO A 92 9.30 -16.35 12.89
N MET A 93 8.81 -15.61 11.90
CA MET A 93 9.29 -14.24 11.83
C MET A 93 8.73 -13.63 13.11
N ARG A 94 9.47 -13.81 14.22
CA ARG A 94 9.51 -12.79 15.25
C ARG A 94 9.84 -11.54 14.42
N VAL A 95 8.83 -10.75 14.10
CA VAL A 95 9.01 -9.32 14.18
C VAL A 95 9.43 -9.18 15.63
N ALA A 96 10.72 -9.34 15.90
CA ALA A 96 11.23 -9.20 17.24
C ALA A 96 10.65 -7.87 17.72
N GLU A 97 10.24 -7.81 18.98
CA GLU A 97 10.14 -6.57 19.73
C GLU A 97 11.51 -5.89 19.70
N ALA A 98 11.83 -5.32 18.56
CA ALA A 98 13.07 -4.67 18.19
C ALA A 98 12.71 -3.54 17.21
N GLN A 99 11.63 -2.83 17.50
CA GLN A 99 11.84 -1.40 17.70
C GLN A 99 12.72 -1.29 18.95
N GLN A 100 14.03 -1.53 18.78
CA GLN A 100 14.98 -0.94 19.69
C GLN A 100 14.67 0.54 19.58
N THR A 101 14.06 1.09 20.62
CA THR A 101 14.18 2.50 20.89
C THR A 101 15.67 2.76 20.78
N ALA A 102 16.10 3.42 19.70
CA ALA A 102 17.46 3.92 19.62
C ALA A 102 17.62 4.67 20.93
N GLY A 103 18.43 4.14 21.85
CA GLY A 103 18.50 4.68 23.20
C GLY A 103 18.79 6.16 23.07
N ASP A 104 18.29 7.01 23.98
CA ASP A 104 18.38 8.47 23.84
C ASP A 104 19.79 8.97 23.44
N GLY A 105 20.84 8.20 23.79
CA GLY A 105 22.22 8.41 23.36
C GLY A 105 22.51 8.23 21.85
N GLU A 106 21.90 7.27 21.15
CA GLU A 106 22.06 7.06 19.70
C GLU A 106 21.34 8.15 18.89
N LEU A 107 20.12 8.51 19.29
CA LEU A 107 19.41 9.67 18.73
C LEU A 107 20.20 10.98 18.96
N ALA A 108 20.79 11.16 20.14
CA ALA A 108 21.64 12.31 20.44
C ALA A 108 22.98 12.31 19.66
N ARG A 109 23.50 11.12 19.29
CA ARG A 109 24.68 11.01 18.41
C ARG A 109 24.32 11.32 16.96
N ALA A 110 23.22 10.77 16.46
CA ALA A 110 22.72 11.05 15.10
C ALA A 110 22.44 12.54 14.90
N ARG A 111 21.75 13.19 15.86
CA ARG A 111 21.50 14.65 15.82
C ARG A 111 22.78 15.47 15.82
N ARG A 112 23.77 15.12 16.64
CA ARG A 112 25.09 15.80 16.65
C ARG A 112 25.87 15.61 15.35
N TYR A 113 25.75 14.44 14.73
CA TYR A 113 26.37 14.15 13.45
C TYR A 113 25.73 14.97 12.32
N ILE A 114 24.41 15.03 12.27
CA ILE A 114 23.65 15.86 11.30
C ILE A 114 24.01 17.35 11.48
N ALA A 115 23.99 17.87 12.70
CA ALA A 115 24.36 19.26 12.97
C ALA A 115 25.80 19.61 12.55
N ARG A 116 26.74 18.66 12.69
CA ARG A 116 28.13 18.83 12.19
C ARG A 116 28.20 18.85 10.67
N LEU A 117 27.42 18.00 10.00
CA LEU A 117 27.36 17.98 8.54
C LEU A 117 26.75 19.28 8.00
N GLU A 118 25.66 19.77 8.60
CA GLU A 118 25.05 21.06 8.24
C GLU A 118 26.01 22.23 8.45
N ALA A 119 26.73 22.26 9.58
CA ALA A 119 27.74 23.29 9.83
C ALA A 119 28.90 23.22 8.82
N ALA A 120 29.35 22.03 8.44
CA ALA A 120 30.40 21.84 7.44
C ALA A 120 29.94 22.25 6.03
N LEU A 121 28.69 21.94 5.67
CA LEU A 121 28.06 22.39 4.42
C LEU A 121 27.95 23.92 4.37
N CYS A 122 27.62 24.57 5.49
CA CYS A 122 27.56 26.02 5.61
C CYS A 122 28.93 26.71 5.48
N ILE A 123 30.02 26.01 5.82
CA ILE A 123 31.40 26.53 5.68
C ILE A 123 31.95 26.35 4.26
N CYS A 124 31.53 25.31 3.54
CA CYS A 124 32.09 24.96 2.23
C CYS A 124 31.27 25.41 1.01
N LEU A 125 30.00 25.82 1.18
CA LEU A 125 29.17 26.30 0.07
C LEU A 125 29.32 27.81 -0.11
N PRO A 126 29.80 28.30 -1.27
CA PRO A 126 29.78 29.72 -1.58
C PRO A 126 28.33 30.21 -1.63
N VAL A 127 28.08 31.34 -0.95
CA VAL A 127 26.80 32.02 -0.63
C VAL A 127 25.84 32.27 -1.82
N ARG A 128 26.19 31.91 -3.05
CA ARG A 128 25.40 32.25 -4.25
C ARG A 128 24.42 31.17 -4.75
N GLN A 129 24.25 30.05 -4.06
CA GLN A 129 23.41 28.95 -4.58
C GLN A 129 22.46 28.31 -3.55
N VAL A 130 22.23 28.96 -2.40
CA VAL A 130 21.33 28.44 -1.34
C VAL A 130 19.98 29.16 -1.31
N ASP A 131 19.87 30.33 -1.94
CA ASP A 131 18.64 31.15 -1.92
C ASP A 131 17.45 30.54 -2.69
N ASP A 132 17.68 29.55 -3.56
CA ASP A 132 16.60 28.93 -4.33
C ASP A 132 15.93 27.72 -3.63
N TYR A 133 16.51 27.17 -2.56
CA TYR A 133 15.99 25.93 -1.93
C TYR A 133 15.49 26.07 -0.49
N LEU A 134 15.74 27.18 0.19
CA LEU A 134 15.28 27.39 1.56
C LEU A 134 14.45 28.68 1.62
N HIS A 135 13.14 28.54 1.44
CA HIS A 135 12.19 29.51 1.94
C HIS A 135 12.43 29.72 3.44
N ALA A 136 13.11 30.82 3.74
CA ALA A 136 13.51 31.26 5.05
C ALA A 136 12.28 31.67 5.86
N ALA A 137 11.90 30.84 6.84
CA ALA A 137 11.10 31.29 7.97
C ALA A 137 11.54 30.67 9.30
N ASP A 138 12.16 29.49 9.33
CA ASP A 138 12.42 28.76 10.59
C ASP A 138 13.89 28.35 10.78
N CYS A 139 14.85 29.26 10.54
CA CYS A 139 16.25 29.01 10.91
C CYS A 139 16.60 29.73 12.23
N PRO A 140 16.71 29.04 13.37
CA PRO A 140 16.95 29.66 14.68
C PRO A 140 18.35 30.30 14.82
N VAL A 141 19.26 30.05 13.87
CA VAL A 141 20.65 30.55 13.90
C VAL A 141 20.76 32.01 13.41
N ALA A 142 19.76 32.52 12.70
CA ALA A 142 19.78 33.91 12.22
C ALA A 142 19.55 34.95 13.34
N ALA A 143 18.87 34.57 14.42
CA ALA A 143 18.53 35.48 15.51
C ALA A 143 19.74 35.86 16.40
N GLU A 144 20.76 34.99 16.50
CA GLU A 144 21.86 35.19 17.45
C GLU A 144 22.95 36.15 16.94
N ARG A 145 22.97 36.47 15.63
CA ARG A 145 23.98 37.39 15.05
C ARG A 145 23.59 38.87 15.10
N GLN A 146 22.35 39.22 15.43
CA GLN A 146 21.95 40.63 15.60
C GLN A 146 22.31 41.22 16.98
N ALA A 147 22.74 40.39 17.95
CA ALA A 147 23.08 40.86 19.29
C ALA A 147 24.54 41.34 19.47
N VAL A 148 25.43 41.08 18.51
CA VAL A 148 26.87 41.41 18.62
C VAL A 148 27.24 42.73 17.91
N ALA A 149 26.26 43.44 17.32
CA ALA A 149 26.48 44.68 16.58
C ALA A 149 25.83 45.92 17.24
N ARG A 150 25.68 45.93 18.57
CA ARG A 150 25.31 47.12 19.35
C ARG A 150 26.26 47.35 20.51
#